data_AF-A0A2E8L1V6-F1
#
_entry.id   AF-A0A2E8L1V6-F1
#
_cell.length_a   1.000
_cell.length_b   1.000
_cell.length_c   1.000
_cell.angle_alpha   90.00
_cell.angle_beta   90.00
_cell.angle_gamma   90.00
#
_symmetry.space_group_name_H-M   'P 1'
#
loop_
_entity.id
_entity.type
_entity.pdbx_description
1 polymer ?
#
loop_
_entity_poly.entity_id
_entity_poly.type
_entity_poly.pdbx_seq_one_letter_code
_entity_poly.pdbx_strand_id
1 'polypeptide(L)'
;MVFHAEAAGLAALTQRQAVRVPAVLRVAANYLILEDLGCALPGTDYWRLLGAGLAALHSAPAETFGFTEGNYCGATIQSNPITRDGHQFFAEQRIMALALQCLNEGKMPKETVRQLR
;
A
#
# COMPACT_ATOMS: atom_id res chain seq x y z
N MET A 1 -10.20 -11.87 1.33
CA MET A 1 -9.94 -10.61 0.60
C MET A 1 -8.63 -9.98 1.04
N VAL A 2 -8.45 -9.60 2.32
CA VAL A 2 -7.20 -8.96 2.82
C VAL A 2 -5.92 -9.74 2.50
N PHE A 3 -5.87 -11.03 2.82
CA PHE A 3 -4.67 -11.86 2.57
C PHE A 3 -4.37 -12.05 1.07
N HIS A 4 -5.42 -12.04 0.23
CA HIS A 4 -5.25 -12.10 -1.22
C HIS A 4 -4.71 -10.77 -1.77
N ALA A 5 -5.21 -9.64 -1.26
CA ALA A 5 -4.72 -8.32 -1.63
C ALA A 5 -3.24 -8.10 -1.21
N GLU A 6 -2.85 -8.59 -0.03
CA GLU A 6 -1.45 -8.56 0.40
C GLU A 6 -0.57 -9.46 -0.49
N ALA A 7 -1.01 -10.67 -0.81
CA ALA A 7 -0.30 -11.57 -1.73
C ALA A 7 -0.13 -10.94 -3.13
N ALA A 8 -1.15 -10.25 -3.65
CA ALA A 8 -1.07 -9.54 -4.92
C ALA A 8 -0.06 -8.37 -4.87
N GLY A 9 -0.02 -7.63 -3.76
CA GLY A 9 0.98 -6.59 -3.52
C GLY A 9 2.41 -7.14 -3.51
N LEU A 10 2.66 -8.24 -2.78
CA LEU A 10 3.96 -8.92 -2.75
C LEU A 10 4.37 -9.45 -4.13
N ALA A 11 3.42 -9.98 -4.89
CA ALA A 11 3.67 -10.42 -6.26
C ALA A 11 4.09 -9.24 -7.16
N ALA A 12 3.42 -8.09 -7.05
CA ALA A 12 3.77 -6.89 -7.82
C ALA A 12 5.15 -6.33 -7.45
N LEU A 13 5.49 -6.29 -6.15
CA LEU A 13 6.81 -5.85 -5.68
C LEU A 13 7.95 -6.75 -6.19
N THR A 14 7.69 -8.06 -6.28
CA THR A 14 8.66 -9.06 -6.76
C THR A 14 9.05 -8.85 -8.22
N GLN A 15 8.15 -8.33 -9.07
CA GLN A 15 8.40 -8.17 -10.51
C GLN A 15 9.63 -7.31 -10.82
N ARG A 16 9.95 -6.36 -9.94
CA ARG A 16 11.08 -5.44 -10.11
C ARG A 16 12.38 -5.95 -9.51
N GLN A 17 12.32 -6.95 -8.62
CA GLN A 17 13.46 -7.48 -7.89
C GLN A 17 14.33 -6.39 -7.24
N ALA A 18 13.72 -5.24 -6.90
CA ALA A 18 14.43 -4.03 -6.47
C ALA A 18 14.69 -4.01 -4.96
N VAL A 19 13.81 -4.61 -4.18
CA VAL A 19 13.94 -4.81 -2.73
C VAL A 19 13.54 -6.23 -2.39
N ARG A 20 14.16 -6.80 -1.34
CA ARG A 20 13.76 -8.13 -0.84
C ARG A 20 12.36 -8.03 -0.22
N VAL A 21 11.47 -8.88 -0.68
CA VAL A 21 10.15 -9.14 -0.09
C VAL A 21 10.03 -10.65 0.19
N PRO A 22 9.26 -11.07 1.20
CA PRO A 22 9.08 -12.49 1.48
C PRO A 22 8.30 -13.17 0.35
N ALA A 23 8.68 -14.41 0.02
CA ALA A 23 7.89 -15.22 -0.91
C ALA A 23 6.53 -15.60 -0.30
N VAL A 24 5.48 -15.59 -1.13
CA VAL A 24 4.16 -16.12 -0.75
C VAL A 24 4.17 -17.64 -0.91
N LEU A 25 4.09 -18.38 0.20
CA LEU A 25 4.06 -19.84 0.19
C LEU A 25 2.63 -20.37 0.01
N ARG A 26 1.65 -19.68 0.61
CA ARG A 26 0.22 -20.00 0.44
C ARG A 26 -0.63 -18.81 0.82
N VAL A 27 -1.72 -18.61 0.11
CA VAL A 27 -2.76 -17.65 0.46
C VAL A 27 -4.12 -18.35 0.55
N ALA A 28 -4.91 -17.98 1.55
CA ALA A 28 -6.27 -18.46 1.76
C ALA A 28 -7.19 -17.32 2.22
N ALA A 29 -8.47 -17.62 2.44
CA ALA A 29 -9.45 -16.60 2.82
C ALA A 29 -9.13 -15.94 4.18
N ASN A 30 -8.58 -16.70 5.11
CA ASN A 30 -8.37 -16.35 6.51
C ASN A 30 -6.89 -16.43 6.98
N TYR A 31 -5.95 -16.70 6.07
CA TYR A 31 -4.53 -16.67 6.39
C TYR A 31 -3.65 -16.41 5.16
N LEU A 32 -2.41 -15.99 5.43
CA LEU A 32 -1.30 -15.85 4.48
C LEU A 32 -0.08 -16.53 5.10
N ILE A 33 0.56 -17.42 4.36
CA ILE A 33 1.82 -18.07 4.76
C ILE A 33 2.93 -17.48 3.90
N LEU A 34 3.93 -16.91 4.56
CA LEU A 34 5.07 -16.25 3.94
C LEU A 34 6.36 -16.99 4.27
N GLU A 35 7.37 -16.77 3.44
CA GLU A 35 8.76 -17.05 3.77
C GLU A 35 9.16 -16.32 5.05
N ASP A 36 9.82 -17.04 5.97
CA ASP A 36 10.51 -16.43 7.10
C ASP A 36 11.85 -15.85 6.63
N LEU A 37 11.98 -14.53 6.68
CA LEU A 37 13.22 -13.83 6.33
C LEU A 37 14.28 -13.90 7.46
N GLY A 38 13.91 -14.46 8.62
CA GLY A 38 14.75 -14.51 9.80
C GLY A 38 14.88 -13.16 10.52
N CYS A 39 15.67 -13.17 11.59
CA CYS A 39 16.00 -11.98 12.37
C CYS A 39 17.47 -11.59 12.14
N ALA A 40 17.71 -10.32 11.79
CA ALA A 40 19.06 -9.78 11.67
C ALA A 40 19.11 -8.34 12.18
N LEU A 41 20.27 -7.93 12.70
CA LEU A 41 20.56 -6.52 12.95
C LEU A 41 20.94 -5.84 11.63
N PRO A 42 20.48 -4.61 11.37
CA PRO A 42 20.93 -3.85 10.21
C PRO A 42 22.46 -3.74 10.18
N GLY A 43 23.08 -4.16 9.08
CA GLY A 43 24.49 -3.90 8.80
C GLY A 43 24.76 -2.40 8.60
N THR A 44 26.04 -2.01 8.58
CA THR A 44 26.45 -0.61 8.39
C THR A 44 26.00 -0.01 7.06
N ASP A 45 25.73 -0.84 6.06
CA ASP A 45 25.29 -0.45 4.72
C ASP A 45 23.79 -0.63 4.47
N TYR A 46 23.02 -1.12 5.45
CA TYR A 46 21.60 -1.46 5.31
C TYR A 46 20.78 -0.31 4.70
N TRP A 47 20.85 0.89 5.29
CA TRP A 47 20.05 2.03 4.85
C TRP A 47 20.43 2.50 3.44
N ARG A 48 21.72 2.43 3.10
CA ARG A 48 22.21 2.76 1.76
C ARG A 48 21.66 1.80 0.72
N LEU A 49 21.68 0.49 1.01
CA LEU A 49 21.16 -0.55 0.13
C LEU A 49 19.64 -0.46 -0.01
N LEU A 50 18.91 -0.29 1.10
CA LEU A 50 17.45 -0.13 1.07
C LEU A 50 17.04 1.10 0.27
N GLY A 51 17.70 2.24 0.48
CA GLY A 51 17.43 3.47 -0.27
C GLY A 51 17.65 3.31 -1.77
N ALA A 52 18.76 2.66 -2.17
CA ALA A 52 19.02 2.36 -3.58
C ALA A 52 17.96 1.43 -4.19
N GLY A 53 17.53 0.41 -3.45
CA GLY A 53 16.47 -0.51 -3.88
C GLY A 53 15.11 0.18 -4.02
N LEU A 54 14.72 1.04 -3.08
CA LEU A 54 13.48 1.81 -3.16
C LEU A 54 13.52 2.81 -4.32
N ALA A 55 14.66 3.47 -4.57
CA ALA A 55 14.83 4.34 -5.72
C ALA A 55 14.69 3.55 -7.03
N ALA A 56 15.30 2.35 -7.12
CA ALA A 56 15.15 1.47 -8.28
C ALA A 56 13.69 1.02 -8.48
N LEU A 57 12.98 0.68 -7.40
CA LEU A 57 11.56 0.33 -7.44
C LEU A 57 10.71 1.47 -8.01
N HIS A 58 10.95 2.71 -7.56
CA HIS A 58 10.20 3.90 -7.98
C HIS A 58 10.65 4.50 -9.31
N SER A 59 11.80 4.07 -9.86
CA SER A 59 12.40 4.66 -11.08
C SER A 59 11.58 4.47 -12.35
N ALA A 60 10.56 3.61 -12.31
CA ALA A 60 9.69 3.36 -13.45
C ALA A 60 8.27 3.86 -13.18
N PRO A 61 7.94 5.07 -13.64
CA PRO A 61 6.64 5.65 -13.41
C PRO A 61 5.54 4.87 -14.15
N ALA A 62 4.36 4.80 -13.53
CA ALA A 62 3.14 4.37 -14.19
C ALA A 62 2.40 5.60 -14.74
N GLU A 63 1.70 5.45 -15.86
CA GLU A 63 0.86 6.52 -16.44
C GLU A 63 -0.41 6.78 -15.62
N THR A 64 -0.72 5.88 -14.68
CA THR A 64 -1.93 5.92 -13.87
C THR A 64 -1.64 5.63 -12.42
N PHE A 65 -2.45 6.22 -11.54
CA PHE A 65 -2.52 5.95 -10.12
C PHE A 65 -3.61 4.92 -9.85
N GLY A 66 -3.54 4.30 -8.67
CA GLY A 66 -4.39 3.17 -8.30
C GLY A 66 -3.66 1.84 -8.42
N PHE A 67 -4.41 0.76 -8.44
CA PHE A 67 -3.90 -0.60 -8.48
C PHE A 67 -4.94 -1.53 -9.10
N THR A 68 -4.55 -2.75 -9.44
CA THR A 68 -5.44 -3.73 -10.09
C THR A 68 -6.66 -4.09 -9.24
N GLU A 69 -6.54 -3.99 -7.92
CA GLU A 69 -7.62 -4.24 -6.97
C GLU A 69 -7.54 -3.34 -5.73
N GLY A 70 -8.68 -3.20 -5.05
CA GLY A 70 -8.73 -2.57 -3.72
C GLY A 70 -7.93 -3.39 -2.71
N ASN A 71 -7.28 -2.70 -1.77
CA ASN A 71 -6.45 -3.34 -0.74
C ASN A 71 -6.72 -2.73 0.64
N TYR A 72 -5.76 -2.84 1.55
CA TYR A 72 -5.89 -2.47 2.93
C TYR A 72 -4.64 -1.75 3.43
N CYS A 73 -4.83 -0.75 4.29
CA CYS A 73 -3.77 -0.17 5.12
C CYS A 73 -4.12 -0.45 6.58
N GLY A 74 -3.46 -1.45 7.16
CA GLY A 74 -3.91 -2.05 8.42
C GLY A 74 -5.32 -2.63 8.26
N ALA A 75 -6.24 -2.24 9.13
CA ALA A 75 -7.64 -2.68 9.06
C ALA A 75 -8.50 -1.85 8.07
N THR A 76 -7.97 -0.76 7.53
CA THR A 76 -8.76 0.16 6.72
C THR A 76 -8.73 -0.21 5.25
N ILE A 77 -9.92 -0.32 4.64
CA ILE A 77 -10.07 -0.58 3.20
C ILE A 77 -9.56 0.63 2.41
N GLN A 78 -8.73 0.36 1.39
CA GLN A 78 -8.23 1.31 0.43
C GLN A 78 -8.77 1.00 -0.96
N SER A 79 -9.63 1.89 -1.45
CA SER A 79 -10.07 1.89 -2.85
C SER A 79 -8.90 2.29 -3.75
N ASN A 80 -8.71 1.59 -4.87
CA ASN A 80 -7.60 1.80 -5.79
C ASN A 80 -8.06 1.93 -7.26
N PRO A 81 -9.10 2.73 -7.58
CA PRO A 81 -9.54 2.89 -8.96
C PRO A 81 -8.39 3.44 -9.80
N ILE A 82 -8.30 2.96 -11.04
CA ILE A 82 -7.31 3.46 -11.99
C ILE A 82 -7.70 4.87 -12.42
N THR A 83 -6.79 5.83 -12.26
CA THR A 83 -6.97 7.23 -12.68
C THR A 83 -5.67 7.81 -13.20
N ARG A 84 -5.77 8.83 -14.06
CA ARG A 84 -4.60 9.56 -14.59
C ARG A 84 -4.22 10.76 -13.71
N ASP A 85 -5.13 11.25 -12.88
CA ASP A 85 -4.88 12.38 -11.99
C ASP A 85 -4.51 11.88 -10.59
N GLY A 86 -3.22 11.99 -10.26
CA GLY A 86 -2.68 11.57 -8.95
C GLY A 86 -3.07 12.50 -7.81
N HIS A 87 -3.29 13.78 -8.08
CA HIS A 87 -3.74 14.72 -7.05
C HIS A 87 -5.18 14.43 -6.68
N GLN A 88 -6.04 14.22 -7.67
CA GLN A 88 -7.42 13.77 -7.45
C GLN A 88 -7.44 12.42 -6.72
N PHE A 89 -6.64 11.44 -7.17
CA PHE A 89 -6.55 10.14 -6.52
C PHE A 89 -6.22 10.25 -5.04
N PHE A 90 -5.20 11.04 -4.71
CA PHE A 90 -4.75 11.19 -3.32
C PHE A 90 -5.79 11.93 -2.48
N ALA A 91 -6.36 13.02 -2.99
CA ALA A 91 -7.39 13.79 -2.29
C ALA A 91 -8.63 12.92 -2.00
N GLU A 92 -9.15 12.21 -3.00
CA GLU A 92 -10.40 11.46 -2.89
C GLU A 92 -10.22 10.09 -2.23
N GLN A 93 -9.29 9.28 -2.74
CA GLN A 93 -9.15 7.86 -2.39
C GLN A 93 -8.22 7.61 -1.20
N ARG A 94 -7.57 8.66 -0.66
CA ARG A 94 -6.77 8.57 0.57
C ARG A 94 -7.33 9.48 1.65
N ILE A 95 -7.30 10.80 1.44
CA ILE A 95 -7.63 11.77 2.49
C ILE A 95 -9.13 11.82 2.75
N MET A 96 -9.94 12.10 1.72
CA MET A 96 -11.40 12.23 1.86
C MET A 96 -12.05 10.91 2.27
N ALA A 97 -11.63 9.78 1.71
CA ALA A 97 -12.13 8.46 2.08
C ALA A 97 -11.98 8.18 3.60
N LEU A 98 -10.80 8.46 4.17
CA LEU A 98 -10.55 8.32 5.60
C LEU A 98 -11.34 9.34 6.42
N ALA A 99 -11.40 10.60 5.97
CA ALA A 99 -12.14 11.66 6.66
C ALA A 99 -13.64 11.33 6.78
N LEU A 100 -14.25 10.77 5.73
CA LEU A 100 -15.64 10.32 5.74
C LEU A 100 -15.86 9.14 6.67
N GLN A 101 -14.93 8.17 6.73
CA GLN A 101 -15.00 7.08 7.70
C GLN A 101 -14.94 7.62 9.13
N CYS A 102 -13.99 8.51 9.42
CA CYS A 102 -13.89 9.17 10.72
C CYS A 102 -15.14 9.97 11.07
N LEU A 103 -15.76 10.67 10.11
CA LEU A 103 -17.03 11.38 10.33
C LEU A 103 -18.16 10.41 10.70
N ASN A 104 -18.30 9.30 9.97
CA ASN A 104 -19.33 8.30 10.23
C ASN A 104 -19.16 7.64 11.61
N GLU A 105 -17.92 7.51 12.08
CA GLU A 105 -17.60 6.99 13.40
C GLU A 105 -17.62 8.07 14.51
N GLY A 106 -17.96 9.33 14.18
CA GLY A 106 -17.99 10.44 15.14
C GLY A 106 -16.60 10.89 15.62
N LYS A 107 -15.54 10.47 14.94
CA LYS A 107 -14.14 10.83 15.24
C LYS A 107 -13.68 12.11 14.58
N MET A 108 -14.50 12.68 13.67
CA MET A 108 -14.20 13.93 12.97
C MET A 108 -15.48 14.78 12.81
N PRO A 109 -15.44 16.09 13.09
CA PRO A 109 -16.56 17.00 12.83
C PRO A 109 -16.85 17.17 11.34
N LYS A 110 -18.12 17.42 11.01
CA LYS A 110 -18.57 17.64 9.62
C LYS A 110 -17.92 18.88 9.00
N GLU A 111 -17.65 19.89 9.80
CA GLU A 111 -17.01 21.14 9.41
C GLU A 111 -15.58 20.88 8.90
N THR A 112 -14.83 20.00 9.58
CA THR A 112 -13.48 19.60 9.17
C THR A 112 -13.50 18.87 7.82
N VAL A 113 -14.44 17.93 7.62
CA VAL A 113 -14.56 17.22 6.34
C VAL A 113 -14.92 18.17 5.18
N ARG A 114 -15.74 19.19 5.44
CA ARG A 114 -16.11 20.19 4.41
C ARG A 114 -14.92 21.01 3.92
N GLN A 115 -13.90 21.22 4.74
CA GLN A 115 -12.68 21.95 4.36
C GLN A 115 -11.75 21.14 3.46
N LEU A 116 -11.98 19.82 3.32
CA LEU A 116 -11.21 18.93 2.45
C LEU A 116 -11.79 18.83 1.03
N ARG A 117 -12.87 19.55 0.74
CA ARG A 117 -13.51 19.61 -0.59
C ARG A 117 -13.02 20.79 -1.40
#